data_AF-A0A353H9M7-F1
#
_entry.id   AF-A0A353H9M7-F1
#
_cell.length_a   1.000
_cell.length_b   1.000
_cell.length_c   1.000
_cell.angle_alpha   90.00
_cell.angle_beta   90.00
_cell.angle_gamma   90.00
#
_symmetry.space_group_name_H-M   'P 1'
#
loop_
_entity.id
_entity.type
_entity.pdbx_description
1 polymer ?
#
loop_
_entity_poly.entity_id
_entity_poly.type
_entity_poly.pdbx_seq_one_letter_code
_entity_poly.pdbx_strand_id
1 'polypeptide(L)'
;MDVPPTSRESYERVESDVDHRNGAYGRHFALKGSGEVGVKVPRDRDGNFKTQVIPRSKRYESEFCQDLSMMFLTGVSTRTLSMMSKRLIGRKISPTEVSNANKELIDALEDWRTRDLSADSIKYLFLDSVNFDMRIDGSIEKVPVQVAIGVTETRHKWVLGFQAGDKESAPTWPLSALKWSCIGSQTL
;
A
#
# COMPACT_ATOMS: atom_id res chain seq x y z
N MET A 1 -5.64 36.37 -51.72
CA MET A 1 -5.55 35.54 -50.49
C MET A 1 -6.51 36.16 -49.51
N ASP A 2 -7.74 35.64 -49.51
CA ASP A 2 -8.85 36.17 -48.71
C ASP A 2 -8.73 35.75 -47.25
N VAL A 3 -8.89 36.75 -46.37
CA VAL A 3 -9.04 36.56 -44.92
C VAL A 3 -10.44 36.01 -44.68
N PRO A 4 -10.62 34.89 -43.95
CA PRO A 4 -11.95 34.34 -43.72
C PRO A 4 -12.77 35.30 -42.84
N PRO A 5 -14.07 35.50 -43.14
CA PRO A 5 -14.91 36.42 -42.38
C PRO A 5 -15.12 35.87 -40.95
N THR A 6 -14.62 36.60 -39.95
CA THR A 6 -14.95 36.40 -38.54
C THR A 6 -16.29 37.06 -38.20
N SER A 7 -17.37 36.59 -38.81
CA SER A 7 -18.73 36.96 -38.40
C SER A 7 -19.53 35.68 -38.14
N ARG A 8 -19.71 35.34 -36.87
CA ARG A 8 -20.73 34.38 -36.46
C ARG A 8 -22.09 35.08 -36.55
N GLU A 9 -23.06 34.49 -37.24
CA GLU A 9 -24.41 35.03 -37.29
C GLU A 9 -25.17 34.75 -35.98
N SER A 10 -26.13 35.60 -35.65
CA SER A 10 -27.00 35.41 -34.50
C SER A 10 -27.80 34.11 -34.66
N TYR A 11 -27.74 33.23 -33.66
CA TYR A 11 -28.37 31.90 -33.61
C TYR A 11 -27.69 30.74 -34.36
N GLU A 12 -26.45 30.89 -34.83
CA GLU A 12 -25.67 29.74 -35.30
C GLU A 12 -25.24 28.86 -34.10
N ARG A 13 -25.98 27.77 -33.86
CA ARG A 13 -25.56 26.70 -32.92
C ARG A 13 -24.67 25.73 -33.69
N VAL A 14 -23.39 25.69 -33.36
CA VAL A 14 -22.54 24.55 -33.70
C VAL A 14 -23.13 23.33 -33.00
N GLU A 15 -23.50 22.27 -33.74
CA GLU A 15 -23.86 20.94 -33.22
C GLU A 15 -22.63 20.22 -32.63
N SER A 16 -21.91 20.91 -31.76
CA SER A 16 -20.90 20.30 -30.91
C SER A 16 -21.42 20.38 -29.49
N ASP A 17 -21.40 19.27 -28.76
CA ASP A 17 -21.66 19.22 -27.33
C ASP A 17 -20.55 20.02 -26.61
N VAL A 18 -20.74 21.34 -26.49
CA VAL A 18 -19.75 22.24 -25.90
C VAL A 18 -19.97 22.23 -24.39
N ASP A 19 -19.05 21.59 -23.68
CA ASP A 19 -19.05 21.62 -22.22
C ASP A 19 -18.81 23.04 -21.69
N HIS A 20 -19.44 23.35 -20.56
CA HIS A 20 -19.42 24.67 -19.95
C HIS A 20 -19.02 24.58 -18.48
N ARG A 21 -18.36 25.64 -17.97
CA ARG A 21 -18.07 25.74 -16.53
C ARG A 21 -19.38 25.79 -15.73
N ASN A 22 -19.46 24.98 -14.68
CA ASN A 22 -20.64 24.89 -13.80
C ASN A 22 -20.28 25.26 -12.35
N GLY A 23 -19.47 26.30 -12.17
CA GLY A 23 -19.04 26.80 -10.86
C GLY A 23 -17.92 25.98 -10.22
N ALA A 24 -17.88 25.96 -8.89
CA ALA A 24 -16.86 25.27 -8.11
C ALA A 24 -17.44 24.69 -6.81
N TYR A 25 -16.82 23.65 -6.28
CA TYR A 25 -17.16 23.07 -4.98
C TYR A 25 -16.01 23.23 -3.98
N GLY A 26 -16.35 23.40 -2.71
CA GLY A 26 -15.38 23.46 -1.62
C GLY A 26 -14.85 22.06 -1.27
N ARG A 27 -13.56 21.95 -1.01
CA ARG A 27 -12.89 20.72 -0.60
C ARG A 27 -11.78 21.05 0.37
N HIS A 28 -11.54 20.16 1.33
CA HIS A 28 -10.36 20.21 2.19
C HIS A 28 -9.32 19.20 1.70
N PHE A 29 -8.06 19.62 1.64
CA PHE A 29 -6.93 18.78 1.26
C PHE A 29 -5.76 19.06 2.20
N ALA A 30 -5.23 18.01 2.82
CA ALA A 30 -4.10 18.16 3.74
C ALA A 30 -2.76 18.05 3.00
N LEU A 31 -1.94 19.09 3.15
CA LEU A 31 -0.58 19.17 2.62
C LEU A 31 0.41 18.88 3.74
N LYS A 32 1.50 18.18 3.42
CA LYS A 32 2.59 17.93 4.35
C LYS A 32 3.23 19.27 4.73
N GLY A 33 3.43 19.49 6.03
CA GLY A 33 4.02 20.73 6.58
C GLY A 33 3.08 21.94 6.67
N SER A 34 2.05 22.04 5.83
CA SER A 34 1.09 23.17 5.85
C SER A 34 -0.27 22.83 6.47
N GLY A 35 -0.58 21.55 6.66
CA GLY A 35 -1.85 21.11 7.26
C GLY A 35 -3.02 21.15 6.28
N GLU A 36 -4.25 21.24 6.81
CA GLU A 36 -5.47 21.19 6.01
C GLU A 36 -5.77 22.53 5.33
N VAL A 37 -5.85 22.54 4.00
CA VAL A 37 -6.14 23.71 3.17
C VAL A 37 -7.52 23.57 2.54
N GLY A 38 -8.35 24.62 2.68
CA GLY A 38 -9.62 24.74 1.98
C GLY A 38 -9.39 25.23 0.55
N VAL A 39 -9.82 24.44 -0.44
CA VAL A 39 -9.69 24.73 -1.87
C VAL A 39 -11.06 24.77 -2.54
N LYS A 40 -11.22 25.66 -3.53
CA LYS A 40 -12.38 25.69 -4.41
C LYS A 40 -12.01 25.00 -5.72
N VAL A 41 -12.53 23.80 -5.94
CA VAL A 41 -12.24 23.00 -7.14
C VAL A 41 -13.28 23.33 -8.20
N PRO A 42 -12.88 23.83 -9.39
CA PRO A 42 -13.82 24.11 -10.46
C PRO A 42 -14.43 22.80 -10.99
N ARG A 43 -15.64 22.91 -11.53
CA ARG A 43 -16.35 21.82 -12.20
C ARG A 43 -16.95 22.31 -13.51
N ASP A 44 -17.04 21.41 -14.46
CA ASP A 44 -17.77 21.58 -15.71
C ASP A 44 -19.18 20.97 -15.59
N ARG A 45 -19.99 21.09 -16.64
CA ARG A 45 -21.37 20.62 -16.65
C ARG A 45 -21.42 19.11 -16.85
N ASP A 46 -20.52 18.60 -17.68
CA ASP A 46 -20.50 17.18 -18.06
C ASP A 46 -19.66 16.32 -17.10
N GLY A 47 -18.91 16.93 -16.17
CA GLY A 47 -18.14 16.24 -15.14
C GLY A 47 -16.79 15.70 -15.61
N ASN A 48 -16.32 16.14 -16.78
CA ASN A 48 -15.11 15.67 -17.45
C ASN A 48 -13.82 16.31 -16.90
N PHE A 49 -13.94 17.45 -16.22
CA PHE A 49 -12.83 18.21 -15.70
C PHE A 49 -12.11 17.46 -14.58
N LYS A 50 -10.79 17.29 -14.75
CA LYS A 50 -9.90 16.69 -13.77
C LYS A 50 -8.76 17.65 -13.49
N THR A 51 -8.61 18.04 -12.22
CA THR A 51 -7.44 18.80 -11.78
C THR A 51 -6.21 17.90 -11.78
N GLN A 52 -5.09 18.41 -12.28
CA GLN A 52 -3.79 17.73 -12.27
C GLN A 52 -3.08 17.87 -10.92
N VAL A 53 -3.36 18.94 -10.17
CA VAL A 53 -2.65 19.27 -8.91
C VAL A 53 -3.27 18.55 -7.72
N ILE A 54 -4.60 18.46 -7.63
CA ILE A 54 -5.29 17.86 -6.48
C ILE A 54 -6.14 16.67 -6.95
N PRO A 55 -5.59 15.45 -6.99
CA PRO A 55 -6.26 14.29 -7.57
C PRO A 55 -7.69 14.12 -7.04
N ARG A 56 -8.64 13.73 -7.88
CA ARG A 56 -10.04 13.51 -7.46
C ARG A 56 -10.09 12.50 -6.30
N SER A 57 -10.98 12.74 -5.34
CA SER A 57 -11.22 11.87 -4.15
C SER A 57 -10.07 11.71 -3.14
N LYS A 58 -8.83 12.11 -3.43
CA LYS A 58 -7.71 12.08 -2.45
C LYS A 58 -7.85 13.18 -1.40
N ARG A 59 -7.53 12.92 -0.14
CA ARG A 59 -7.74 13.93 0.94
C ARG A 59 -6.44 14.44 1.56
N TYR A 60 -5.31 13.90 1.11
CA TYR A 60 -3.96 14.28 1.51
C TYR A 60 -2.99 13.85 0.40
N GLU A 61 -1.76 14.34 0.47
CA GLU A 61 -0.65 13.97 -0.41
C GLU A 61 -0.21 12.51 -0.24
N SER A 62 0.32 11.91 -1.31
CA SER A 62 0.82 10.52 -1.31
C SER A 62 2.09 10.34 -0.49
N GLU A 63 2.96 11.35 -0.43
CA GLU A 63 4.19 11.34 0.38
C GLU A 63 3.89 11.08 1.85
N PHE A 64 2.74 11.59 2.33
CA PHE A 64 2.32 11.33 3.70
C PHE A 64 1.92 9.87 3.94
N CYS A 65 1.35 9.17 2.94
CA CYS A 65 1.12 7.73 3.06
C CYS A 65 2.45 6.99 3.25
N GLN A 66 3.51 7.40 2.55
CA GLN A 66 4.83 6.78 2.69
C GLN A 66 5.39 7.00 4.09
N ASP A 67 5.27 8.21 4.65
CA ASP A 67 5.67 8.49 6.04
C ASP A 67 4.89 7.62 7.04
N LEU A 68 3.58 7.44 6.84
CA LEU A 68 2.75 6.54 7.66
C LEU A 68 3.21 5.09 7.58
N SER A 69 3.51 4.61 6.37
CA SER A 69 4.05 3.26 6.15
C SER A 69 5.38 3.07 6.86
N MET A 70 6.29 4.06 6.78
CA MET A 70 7.58 4.01 7.47
C MET A 70 7.41 4.00 8.98
N MET A 71 6.56 4.88 9.54
CA MET A 71 6.30 4.87 10.98
C MET A 71 5.69 3.54 11.44
N PHE A 72 4.78 2.97 10.65
CA PHE A 72 4.20 1.66 10.93
C PHE A 72 5.28 0.56 10.94
N LEU A 73 6.19 0.56 9.96
CA LEU A 73 7.32 -0.37 9.89
C LEU A 73 8.27 -0.24 11.09
N THR A 74 8.44 0.97 11.64
CA THR A 74 9.22 1.19 12.87
C THR A 74 8.51 0.77 14.15
N GLY A 75 7.31 0.19 14.06
CA GLY A 75 6.56 -0.35 15.20
C GLY A 75 5.52 0.60 15.80
N VAL A 76 5.25 1.74 15.16
CA VAL A 76 4.19 2.63 15.64
C VAL A 76 2.82 2.05 15.28
N SER A 77 2.01 1.75 16.30
CA SER A 77 0.69 1.16 16.08
C SER A 77 -0.23 2.07 15.25
N THR A 78 -1.14 1.47 14.47
CA THR A 78 -2.14 2.23 13.68
C THR A 78 -3.02 3.14 14.54
N ARG A 79 -3.28 2.74 15.79
CA ARG A 79 -4.02 3.56 16.77
C ARG A 79 -3.19 4.76 17.24
N THR A 80 -1.90 4.56 17.52
CA THR A 80 -0.97 5.65 17.87
C THR A 80 -0.86 6.64 16.72
N LEU A 81 -0.67 6.15 15.49
CA LEU A 81 -0.66 6.99 14.28
C LEU A 81 -1.96 7.76 14.10
N SER A 82 -3.11 7.11 14.29
CA SER A 82 -4.42 7.77 14.26
C SER A 82 -4.53 8.88 15.31
N MET A 83 -4.07 8.65 16.54
CA MET A 83 -4.05 9.65 17.61
C MET A 83 -3.16 10.84 17.26
N MET A 84 -1.99 10.60 16.69
CA MET A 84 -1.01 11.64 16.33
C MET A 84 -1.33 12.37 15.02
N SER A 85 -2.16 11.79 14.15
CA SER A 85 -2.45 12.29 12.80
C SER A 85 -2.83 13.77 12.76
N LYS A 86 -3.75 14.22 13.63
CA LYS A 86 -4.17 15.62 13.65
C LYS A 86 -3.02 16.58 13.91
N ARG A 87 -2.06 16.19 14.76
CA ARG A 87 -0.88 17.01 15.06
C ARG A 87 0.15 16.97 13.94
N LEU A 88 0.30 15.83 13.28
CA LEU A 88 1.29 15.65 12.21
C LEU A 88 0.86 16.30 10.89
N ILE A 89 -0.44 16.30 10.56
CA ILE A 89 -0.94 16.72 9.24
C ILE A 89 -2.16 17.66 9.28
N GLY A 90 -2.57 18.11 10.45
CA GLY A 90 -3.77 18.97 10.59
C GLY A 90 -5.10 18.24 10.39
N ARG A 91 -5.10 16.95 10.03
CA ARG A 91 -6.30 16.15 9.77
C ARG A 91 -6.31 14.86 10.58
N LYS A 92 -7.47 14.50 11.11
CA LYS A 92 -7.68 13.21 11.79
C LYS A 92 -7.79 12.09 10.76
N ILE A 93 -7.03 11.02 10.99
CA ILE A 93 -7.03 9.80 10.18
C ILE A 93 -7.45 8.64 11.06
N SER A 94 -8.32 7.78 10.56
CA SER A 94 -8.76 6.56 11.27
C SER A 94 -7.69 5.46 11.24
N PRO A 95 -7.68 4.51 12.20
CA PRO A 95 -6.78 3.35 12.13
C PRO A 95 -6.96 2.54 10.83
N THR A 96 -8.20 2.48 10.31
CA THR A 96 -8.51 1.85 9.02
C THR A 96 -7.88 2.58 7.85
N GLU A 97 -7.86 3.91 7.83
CA GLU A 97 -7.17 4.68 6.79
C GLU A 97 -5.65 4.46 6.85
N VAL A 98 -5.05 4.33 8.04
CA VAL A 98 -3.63 3.97 8.18
C VAL A 98 -3.37 2.57 7.62
N SER A 99 -4.21 1.59 7.96
CA SER A 99 -4.12 0.24 7.40
C SER A 99 -4.25 0.24 5.87
N ASN A 100 -5.18 1.02 5.34
CA ASN A 100 -5.36 1.18 3.89
C ASN A 100 -4.15 1.84 3.21
N ALA A 101 -3.46 2.77 3.87
CA ALA A 101 -2.24 3.37 3.34
C ALA A 101 -1.09 2.36 3.23
N ASN A 102 -1.09 1.35 4.10
CA ASN A 102 -0.09 0.28 4.12
C ASN A 102 -0.43 -0.90 3.20
N LYS A 103 -1.47 -0.82 2.37
CA LYS A 103 -1.87 -1.92 1.48
C LYS A 103 -0.77 -2.31 0.50
N GLU A 104 -0.16 -1.32 -0.15
CA GLU A 104 0.94 -1.57 -1.10
C GLU A 104 2.12 -2.29 -0.43
N LEU A 105 2.40 -1.96 0.84
CA LEU A 105 3.41 -2.64 1.64
C LEU A 105 3.01 -4.09 1.95
N ILE A 106 1.74 -4.35 2.25
CA ILE A 106 1.21 -5.70 2.49
C ILE A 106 1.29 -6.53 1.21
N ASP A 107 0.90 -5.97 0.07
CA ASP A 107 0.96 -6.64 -1.22
C ASP A 107 2.41 -7.00 -1.58
N ALA A 108 3.34 -6.06 -1.42
CA ALA A 108 4.76 -6.30 -1.62
C ALA A 108 5.34 -7.36 -0.65
N LEU A 109 4.84 -7.42 0.59
CA LEU A 109 5.20 -8.45 1.55
C LEU A 109 4.73 -9.84 1.11
N GLU A 110 3.50 -9.95 0.58
CA GLU A 110 2.96 -11.20 0.06
C GLU A 110 3.71 -11.68 -1.19
N ASP A 111 4.04 -10.77 -2.10
CA ASP A 111 4.89 -11.07 -3.27
C ASP A 111 6.26 -11.57 -2.83
N TRP A 112 6.89 -10.90 -1.85
CA TRP A 112 8.15 -11.33 -1.28
C TRP A 112 8.02 -12.70 -0.59
N ARG A 113 6.92 -12.95 0.13
CA ARG A 113 6.67 -14.21 0.86
C ARG A 113 6.45 -15.40 -0.08
N THR A 114 5.89 -15.15 -1.27
CA THR A 114 5.55 -16.18 -2.26
C THR A 114 6.52 -16.28 -3.43
N ARG A 115 7.61 -15.50 -3.40
CA ARG A 115 8.65 -15.48 -4.45
C ARG A 115 9.27 -16.86 -4.67
N ASP A 116 9.73 -17.09 -5.90
CA ASP A 116 10.51 -18.27 -6.22
C ASP A 116 11.93 -18.15 -5.64
N LEU A 117 12.41 -19.24 -5.03
CA LEU A 117 13.74 -19.37 -4.43
C LEU A 117 14.64 -20.33 -5.23
N SER A 118 14.18 -20.84 -6.38
CA SER A 118 14.91 -21.82 -7.20
C SER A 118 16.28 -21.34 -7.68
N ALA A 119 16.45 -20.03 -7.86
CA ALA A 119 17.71 -19.42 -8.28
C ALA A 119 18.73 -19.27 -7.15
N ASP A 120 18.31 -19.38 -5.89
CA ASP A 120 19.18 -19.14 -4.73
C ASP A 120 19.91 -20.44 -4.33
N SER A 121 21.22 -20.52 -4.60
CA SER A 121 22.05 -21.60 -4.05
C SER A 121 22.24 -21.44 -2.55
N ILE A 122 21.47 -22.22 -1.78
CA ILE A 122 21.49 -22.25 -0.32
C ILE A 122 22.35 -23.42 0.15
N LYS A 123 23.45 -23.12 0.83
CA LYS A 123 24.38 -24.10 1.40
C LYS A 123 23.95 -24.59 2.79
N TYR A 124 23.41 -23.69 3.61
CA TYR A 124 22.91 -24.03 4.95
C TYR A 124 21.54 -23.41 5.19
N LEU A 125 20.71 -24.11 5.96
CA LEU A 125 19.39 -23.65 6.37
C LEU A 125 19.32 -23.63 7.90
N PHE A 126 18.93 -22.48 8.45
CA PHE A 126 18.58 -22.34 9.86
C PHE A 126 17.06 -22.18 9.96
N LEU A 127 16.46 -22.95 10.87
CA LEU A 127 15.06 -22.86 11.21
C LEU A 127 14.95 -22.46 12.67
N ASP A 128 14.20 -21.41 12.94
CA ASP A 128 13.94 -20.93 14.30
C ASP A 128 12.45 -20.55 14.44
N SER A 129 11.97 -20.37 15.67
CA SER A 129 10.58 -20.02 15.95
C SER A 129 10.47 -19.08 17.13
N VAL A 130 9.71 -18.00 16.95
CA VAL A 130 9.42 -17.01 18.00
C VAL A 130 7.93 -17.04 18.32
N ASN A 131 7.59 -17.15 19.59
CA ASN A 131 6.19 -17.16 20.03
C ASN A 131 5.67 -15.74 20.21
N PHE A 132 4.52 -15.46 19.60
CA PHE A 132 3.80 -14.19 19.73
C PHE A 132 2.43 -14.41 20.36
N ASP A 133 2.01 -13.50 21.24
CA ASP A 133 0.64 -13.47 21.74
C ASP A 133 -0.27 -12.84 20.68
N MET A 134 -1.11 -13.65 20.04
CA MET A 134 -1.97 -13.24 18.93
C MET A 134 -3.44 -13.52 19.25
N ARG A 135 -4.33 -12.67 18.74
CA ARG A 135 -5.77 -12.90 18.88
C ARG A 135 -6.26 -13.81 17.76
N ILE A 136 -6.72 -15.01 18.10
CA ILE A 136 -7.29 -16.01 17.19
C ILE A 136 -8.68 -16.37 17.74
N ASP A 137 -9.71 -16.32 16.90
CA ASP A 137 -11.09 -16.72 17.24
C ASP A 137 -11.64 -16.17 18.57
N GLY A 138 -11.18 -14.97 18.96
CA GLY A 138 -11.62 -14.28 20.17
C GLY A 138 -10.79 -14.56 21.43
N SER A 139 -9.89 -15.54 21.44
CA SER A 139 -8.92 -15.76 22.52
C SER A 139 -7.55 -15.17 22.17
N ILE A 140 -6.69 -15.01 23.17
CA ILE A 140 -5.27 -14.68 22.97
C ILE A 140 -4.49 -15.99 23.09
N GLU A 141 -3.87 -16.40 22.00
CA GLU A 141 -3.08 -17.62 21.89
C GLU A 141 -1.61 -17.30 21.67
N LYS A 142 -0.72 -18.11 22.25
CA LYS A 142 0.69 -18.12 21.87
C LYS A 142 0.85 -18.83 20.53
N VAL A 143 1.23 -18.08 19.50
CA VAL A 143 1.42 -18.58 18.14
C VAL A 143 2.90 -18.60 17.82
N PRO A 144 3.49 -19.76 17.47
CA PRO A 144 4.86 -19.81 16.98
C PRO A 144 4.93 -19.26 15.56
N VAL A 145 5.75 -18.23 15.33
CA VAL A 145 6.13 -17.80 13.98
C VAL A 145 7.47 -18.42 13.66
N GLN A 146 7.46 -19.33 12.69
CA GLN A 146 8.62 -20.07 12.22
C GLN A 146 9.34 -19.23 11.16
N VAL A 147 10.66 -19.14 11.23
CA VAL A 147 11.51 -18.36 10.33
C VAL A 147 12.55 -19.27 9.71
N ALA A 148 12.68 -19.21 8.39
CA ALA A 148 13.72 -19.89 7.63
C ALA A 148 14.79 -18.89 7.18
N ILE A 149 16.04 -19.14 7.55
CA ILE A 149 17.20 -18.33 7.18
C ILE A 149 18.16 -19.19 6.37
N GLY A 150 18.38 -18.80 5.12
CA GLY A 150 19.31 -19.44 4.20
C GLY A 150 20.69 -18.80 4.28
N VAL A 151 21.72 -19.61 4.14
CA VAL A 151 23.10 -19.15 3.95
C VAL A 151 23.57 -19.57 2.58
N THR A 152 23.93 -18.60 1.75
CA THR A 152 24.42 -18.84 0.39
C THR A 152 25.80 -19.48 0.38
N GLU A 153 26.25 -19.97 -0.77
CA GLU A 153 27.64 -20.41 -0.96
C GLU A 153 28.67 -19.32 -0.64
N THR A 154 28.32 -18.06 -0.93
CA THR A 154 29.13 -16.88 -0.60
C THR A 154 29.03 -16.45 0.86
N ARG A 155 28.39 -17.26 1.72
CA ARG A 155 28.21 -17.06 3.18
C ARG A 155 27.34 -15.87 3.57
N HIS A 156 26.47 -15.39 2.67
CA HIS A 156 25.49 -14.37 3.01
C HIS A 156 24.24 -15.01 3.62
N LYS A 157 23.73 -14.42 4.72
CA LYS A 157 22.52 -14.89 5.39
C LYS A 157 21.31 -14.08 4.94
N TRP A 158 20.28 -14.72 4.41
CA TRP A 158 19.03 -14.07 4.02
C TRP A 158 17.83 -14.78 4.64
N VAL A 159 16.79 -14.01 4.97
CA VAL A 159 15.50 -14.58 5.38
C VAL A 159 14.81 -15.12 4.12
N LEU A 160 14.58 -16.42 4.09
CA LEU A 160 13.91 -17.09 2.97
C LEU A 160 12.40 -16.93 3.06
N GLY A 161 11.87 -17.06 4.27
CA GLY A 161 10.45 -16.87 4.55
C GLY A 161 10.14 -17.05 6.03
N PHE A 162 8.90 -16.74 6.38
CA PHE A 162 8.37 -16.99 7.70
C PHE A 162 6.87 -17.32 7.60
N GLN A 163 6.38 -18.08 8.57
CA GLN A 163 4.99 -18.49 8.62
C GLN A 163 4.53 -18.68 10.06
N ALA A 164 3.32 -18.22 10.36
CA ALA A 164 2.66 -18.59 11.61
C ALA A 164 2.32 -20.08 11.57
N GLY A 165 2.84 -20.83 12.53
CA GLY A 165 2.58 -22.24 12.70
C GLY A 165 1.41 -22.52 13.64
N ASP A 166 0.84 -23.70 13.50
CA ASP A 166 -0.05 -24.30 14.49
C ASP A 166 0.78 -25.00 15.58
N LYS A 167 0.23 -25.05 16.81
CA LYS A 167 0.85 -25.77 17.93
C LYS A 167 0.85 -27.26 17.57
N GLU A 168 2.04 -27.82 17.32
CA GLU A 168 2.30 -29.27 17.30
C GLU A 168 1.77 -30.05 16.08
N SER A 169 2.03 -29.58 14.85
CA SER A 169 1.86 -30.44 13.68
C SER A 169 3.12 -30.51 12.79
N ALA A 170 3.62 -31.72 12.56
CA ALA A 170 4.72 -32.02 11.62
C ALA A 170 4.48 -31.52 10.17
N PRO A 171 3.24 -31.39 9.64
CA PRO A 171 3.04 -30.79 8.31
C PRO A 171 3.13 -29.26 8.26
N THR A 172 3.16 -28.56 9.40
CA THR A 172 3.21 -27.09 9.49
C THR A 172 4.58 -26.51 9.17
N TRP A 173 5.63 -27.33 9.12
CA TRP A 173 6.95 -26.84 8.80
C TRP A 173 6.97 -26.22 7.39
N PRO A 174 7.71 -25.11 7.19
CA PRO A 174 7.76 -24.41 5.92
C PRO A 174 8.30 -25.25 4.77
N LEU A 175 8.77 -26.49 4.98
CA LEU A 175 9.12 -27.41 3.91
C LEU A 175 7.96 -27.68 2.93
N SER A 176 6.70 -27.62 3.39
CA SER A 176 5.51 -27.77 2.54
C SER A 176 5.03 -26.44 1.94
N ALA A 177 5.30 -25.31 2.60
CA ALA A 177 4.84 -23.97 2.21
C ALA A 177 5.86 -23.19 1.38
N LEU A 178 7.15 -23.44 1.56
CA LEU A 178 8.19 -23.16 0.59
C LEU A 178 7.93 -24.17 -0.54
N LYS A 179 7.50 -23.73 -1.72
CA LYS A 179 7.40 -24.62 -2.88
C LYS A 179 8.82 -25.08 -3.29
N TRP A 180 9.30 -26.16 -2.68
CA TRP A 180 10.60 -26.78 -2.96
C TRP A 180 10.59 -27.65 -4.23
N SER A 181 9.97 -27.21 -5.33
CA SER A 181 9.88 -28.05 -6.53
C SER A 181 11.20 -28.25 -7.28
N CYS A 182 12.34 -27.68 -6.84
CA CYS A 182 13.58 -27.72 -7.62
C CYS A 182 14.88 -27.96 -6.85
N ILE A 183 14.87 -28.32 -5.57
CA ILE A 183 16.11 -28.79 -4.93
C ILE A 183 16.17 -30.30 -5.11
N GLY A 184 17.07 -30.67 -6.02
CA GLY A 184 17.16 -31.98 -6.64
C GLY A 184 17.04 -33.14 -5.65
N SER A 185 16.23 -34.11 -6.06
CA SER A 185 16.35 -35.51 -5.67
C SER A 185 17.81 -35.95 -5.77
N GLN A 186 18.52 -36.00 -4.65
CA GLN A 186 19.59 -36.96 -4.43
C GLN A 186 19.51 -37.46 -2.99
N THR A 187 18.98 -38.67 -2.92
CA THR A 187 19.13 -39.71 -1.91
C THR A 187 20.35 -39.54 -1.00
N LEU A 188 20.12 -39.51 0.31
CA LEU A 188 20.74 -40.41 1.28
C LEU A 188 19.71 -40.78 2.34
#